data_AF-A0A497BY96-F1
#
_entry.id   AF-A0A497BY96-F1
#
_cell.length_a   1.000
_cell.length_b   1.000
_cell.length_c   1.000
_cell.angle_alpha   90.00
_cell.angle_beta   90.00
_cell.angle_gamma   90.00
#
_symmetry.space_group_name_H-M   'P 1'
#
loop_
_entity.id
_entity.type
_entity.pdbx_description
1 polymer ?
#
loop_
_entity_poly.entity_id
_entity_poly.type
_entity_poly.pdbx_seq_one_letter_code
_entity_poly.pdbx_strand_id
1 'polypeptide(L)'
;ERYIGVNLSPVRYDLFAQALGCYGERVTEPDQIRPALQRAVDSGLPAVLDVIIDPEINLVPPDLEILDGLWMEGCEIQPRC
;
A
#
# COMPACT_ATOMS: atom_id res chain seq x y z
N GLU A 1 -8.28 -15.45 9.71
CA GLU A 1 -8.70 -15.54 8.29
C GLU A 1 -7.63 -16.20 7.44
N ARG A 2 -8.00 -16.68 6.24
CA ARG A 2 -7.08 -17.34 5.29
C ARG A 2 -6.97 -16.52 4.02
N TYR A 3 -5.82 -15.89 3.80
CA TYR A 3 -5.50 -15.16 2.57
C TYR A 3 -4.86 -16.10 1.54
N ILE A 4 -5.35 -16.11 0.29
CA ILE A 4 -4.80 -16.93 -0.81
C ILE A 4 -4.28 -16.03 -1.92
N GLY A 5 -2.98 -16.08 -2.21
CA GLY A 5 -2.37 -15.36 -3.34
C GLY A 5 -2.26 -13.84 -3.19
N VAL A 6 -2.74 -13.26 -2.09
CA VAL A 6 -2.77 -11.80 -1.84
C VAL A 6 -1.90 -11.35 -0.67
N ASN A 7 -1.46 -12.28 0.19
CA ASN A 7 -0.54 -11.98 1.28
C ASN A 7 0.91 -12.09 0.78
N LEU A 8 1.51 -10.96 0.47
CA LEU A 8 2.88 -10.87 0.00
C LEU A 8 3.84 -10.82 1.19
N SER A 9 4.95 -11.56 1.12
CA SER A 9 5.98 -11.50 2.15
C SER A 9 6.60 -10.10 2.25
N PRO A 10 7.04 -9.67 3.44
CA PRO A 10 7.70 -8.38 3.59
C PRO A 10 9.02 -8.35 2.81
N VAL A 11 9.19 -7.34 1.95
CA VAL A 11 10.38 -7.13 1.11
C VAL A 11 11.00 -5.77 1.44
N ARG A 12 12.34 -5.69 1.40
CA ARG A 12 13.11 -4.45 1.57
C ARG A 12 13.35 -3.77 0.23
N TYR A 13 12.33 -3.08 -0.29
CA TYR A 13 12.40 -2.42 -1.59
C TYR A 13 13.42 -1.28 -1.64
N ASP A 14 13.68 -0.62 -0.52
CA ASP A 14 14.73 0.38 -0.37
C ASP A 14 16.12 -0.23 -0.63
N LEU A 15 16.42 -1.40 -0.07
CA LEU A 15 17.69 -2.09 -0.30
C LEU A 15 17.81 -2.61 -1.74
N PHE A 16 16.70 -3.06 -2.32
CA PHE A 16 16.67 -3.45 -3.73
C PHE A 16 17.00 -2.28 -4.65
N ALA A 17 16.44 -1.10 -4.40
CA ALA A 17 16.77 0.11 -5.14
C ALA A 17 18.25 0.49 -4.99
N GLN A 18 18.79 0.45 -3.77
CA GLN A 18 20.21 0.71 -3.52
C GLN A 18 21.13 -0.26 -4.28
N ALA A 19 20.77 -1.55 -4.34
CA ALA A 19 21.54 -2.55 -5.08
C ALA A 19 21.59 -2.28 -6.59
N LEU A 20 20.60 -1.55 -7.14
CA LEU A 20 20.54 -1.11 -8.53
C LEU A 20 21.18 0.27 -8.77
N GLY A 21 21.82 0.86 -7.74
CA GLY A 21 22.42 2.19 -7.83
C GLY A 21 21.41 3.35 -7.76
N CYS A 22 20.17 3.07 -7.35
CA CYS A 22 19.13 4.07 -7.14
C CYS A 22 19.15 4.57 -5.68
N TYR A 23 18.48 5.70 -5.43
CA TYR A 23 18.18 6.11 -4.06
C TYR A 23 17.13 5.17 -3.46
N GLY A 24 17.39 4.66 -2.27
CA GLY A 24 16.45 3.81 -1.53
C GLY A 24 16.39 4.25 -0.08
N GLU A 25 15.20 4.51 0.43
CA GLU A 25 15.00 4.86 1.84
C GLU A 25 13.72 4.21 2.37
N ARG A 26 13.79 3.67 3.59
CA ARG A 26 12.64 3.09 4.30
C ARG A 26 12.03 4.12 5.26
N VAL A 27 10.72 4.28 5.18
CA VAL A 27 9.92 5.21 5.98
C VAL A 27 8.97 4.39 6.86
N THR A 28 9.05 4.59 8.17
CA THR A 28 8.21 3.86 9.15
C THR A 28 7.20 4.76 9.84
N GLU A 29 7.44 6.07 9.87
CA GLU A 29 6.57 7.04 10.53
C GLU A 29 6.04 8.09 9.55
N PRO A 30 4.79 8.56 9.69
CA PRO A 30 4.19 9.52 8.76
C PRO A 30 4.93 10.86 8.67
N ASP A 31 5.54 11.32 9.77
CA ASP A 31 6.28 12.58 9.83
C ASP A 31 7.58 12.56 9.01
N GLN A 32 8.09 11.37 8.70
CA GLN A 32 9.29 11.17 7.88
C GLN A 32 9.02 11.34 6.39
N ILE A 33 7.77 11.23 5.92
CA ILE A 33 7.43 11.23 4.49
C ILE A 33 7.94 12.48 3.78
N ARG A 34 7.62 13.67 4.31
CA ARG A 34 8.02 14.94 3.70
C ARG A 34 9.55 15.11 3.68
N PRO A 35 10.29 14.92 4.80
CA PRO A 35 11.75 14.93 4.77
C PRO A 35 12.38 13.89 3.84
N ALA A 36 11.82 12.69 3.76
CA ALA A 36 12.33 11.60 2.92
C ALA A 36 12.17 11.91 1.43
N LEU A 37 11.03 12.48 1.04
CA LEU A 37 10.82 13.00 -0.31
C LEU A 37 11.83 14.09 -0.67
N GLN A 38 12.13 15.01 0.25
CA GLN A 38 13.13 16.06 0.01
C GLN A 38 14.51 15.45 -0.23
N ARG A 39 14.96 14.53 0.64
CA ARG A 39 16.25 13.82 0.45
C ARG A 39 16.32 13.03 -0.86
N ALA A 40 15.22 12.37 -1.24
CA ALA A 40 15.13 11.65 -2.49
C ALA A 40 15.29 12.57 -3.70
N VAL A 41 14.63 13.73 -3.70
CA VAL A 41 14.77 14.75 -4.76
C VAL A 41 16.20 15.31 -4.79
N ASP A 42 16.75 15.66 -3.62
CA ASP A 42 18.11 16.21 -3.49
C ASP A 42 19.19 15.23 -3.93
N SER A 43 18.92 13.92 -3.90
CA SER A 43 19.84 12.88 -4.37
C SER A 43 20.13 12.94 -5.87
N GLY A 44 19.21 13.51 -6.66
CA GLY A 44 19.31 13.54 -8.13
C GLY A 44 19.26 12.17 -8.81
N LEU A 45 18.92 11.10 -8.08
CA LEU A 45 18.84 9.73 -8.57
C LEU A 45 17.37 9.29 -8.74
N PRO A 46 17.08 8.29 -9.59
CA PRO A 46 15.84 7.53 -9.47
C PRO A 46 15.70 7.01 -8.04
N ALA A 47 14.52 7.17 -7.44
CA ALA A 47 14.33 6.95 -6.01
C ALA A 47 13.16 6.02 -5.70
N VAL A 48 13.34 5.14 -4.73
CA VAL A 48 12.29 4.31 -4.12
C VAL A 48 12.20 4.64 -2.63
N LEU A 49 10.99 4.97 -2.19
CA LEU A 49 10.65 5.12 -0.78
C LEU A 49 9.81 3.91 -0.35
N ASP A 50 10.39 3.05 0.48
CA ASP A 50 9.71 1.89 1.08
C ASP A 50 8.90 2.35 2.31
N VAL A 51 7.66 2.76 2.09
CA VAL A 51 6.76 3.27 3.14
C VAL A 51 5.99 2.12 3.75
N ILE A 52 6.18 1.91 5.05
CA ILE A 52 5.49 0.86 5.80
C ILE A 52 4.12 1.38 6.23
N ILE A 53 3.10 0.62 5.83
CA ILE A 53 1.71 0.86 6.20
C ILE A 53 1.15 -0.36 6.92
N ASP A 54 0.10 -0.15 7.70
CA ASP A 54 -0.66 -1.25 8.29
C ASP A 54 -1.44 -1.99 7.20
N PRO A 55 -1.20 -3.31 7.01
CA PRO A 55 -1.87 -4.09 5.98
C PRO A 55 -3.38 -4.26 6.20
N GLU A 56 -3.87 -4.09 7.43
CA GLU A 56 -5.27 -4.34 7.77
C GLU A 56 -6.18 -3.13 7.47
N ILE A 57 -5.60 -1.93 7.28
CA ILE A 57 -6.38 -0.70 7.10
C ILE A 57 -7.09 -0.63 5.74
N ASN A 58 -6.56 -1.29 4.70
CA ASN A 58 -7.06 -1.18 3.32
C ASN A 58 -7.74 -2.47 2.82
N LEU A 59 -8.23 -3.33 3.71
CA LEU A 59 -8.97 -4.55 3.33
C LEU A 59 -10.33 -4.24 2.69
N VAL A 60 -10.89 -3.07 3.01
CA VAL A 60 -12.12 -2.53 2.43
C VAL A 60 -11.72 -1.37 1.51
N PRO A 61 -11.99 -1.43 0.20
CA PRO A 61 -11.70 -0.32 -0.68
C PRO A 61 -12.42 0.95 -0.20
N PRO A 62 -11.77 2.13 -0.28
CA PRO A 62 -12.44 3.38 -0.01
C PRO A 62 -13.68 3.48 -0.91
N ASP A 63 -14.77 3.98 -0.32
CA ASP A 63 -16.09 4.07 -0.95
C ASP A 63 -16.81 2.73 -1.22
N LEU A 64 -16.31 1.57 -0.71
CA LEU A 64 -17.06 0.31 -0.85
C LEU A 64 -18.43 0.38 -0.18
N GLU A 65 -18.58 1.07 0.95
CA GLU A 65 -19.89 1.27 1.58
C GLU A 65 -20.86 2.03 0.67
N ILE A 66 -20.35 2.99 -0.11
CA ILE A 66 -21.12 3.76 -1.10
C ILE A 66 -21.43 2.89 -2.33
N LEU A 67 -20.46 2.10 -2.79
CA LEU A 67 -20.63 1.16 -3.89
C LEU A 67 -21.68 0.10 -3.55
N ASP A 68 -21.63 -0.49 -2.36
CA ASP A 68 -22.58 -1.49 -1.88
C ASP A 68 -23.99 -0.87 -1.81
N GLY A 69 -24.11 0.35 -1.27
CA GLY A 69 -25.37 1.09 -1.27
C GLY A 69 -25.93 1.41 -2.65
N LEU A 70 -25.09 1.73 -3.64
CA LEU A 70 -25.51 2.08 -5.01
C LEU A 70 -25.75 0.87 -5.93
N TRP A 71 -24.97 -0.20 -5.77
CA TRP A 71 -25.03 -1.38 -6.64
C TRP A 71 -25.88 -2.52 -6.06
N MET A 72 -25.98 -2.63 -4.72
CA MET A 72 -26.78 -3.67 -4.07
C MET A 72 -28.19 -3.19 -3.68
N GLU A 73 -28.56 -1.94 -3.97
CA GLU A 73 -29.95 -1.49 -3.88
C GLU A 73 -30.83 -2.30 -4.84
N GLY A 74 -31.58 -3.27 -4.30
CA GLY A 74 -32.47 -4.16 -5.07
C GLY A 74 -31.93 -5.58 -5.34
N CYS A 75 -30.71 -5.91 -4.90
CA CYS A 75 -30.22 -7.29 -4.95
C CYS A 75 -30.74 -8.08 -3.74
N GLU A 76 -31.86 -8.80 -3.90
CA GLU A 76 -32.25 -9.82 -2.92
C GLU A 76 -31.23 -10.97 -2.95
N ILE A 77 -30.47 -11.12 -1.87
CA ILE A 77 -29.57 -12.27 -1.69
C ILE A 77 -30.46 -13.50 -1.51
N GLN A 78 -30.69 -14.24 -2.59
CA GLN A 78 -31.32 -15.55 -2.50
C GLN A 78 -30.40 -16.46 -1.65
N PRO A 79 -30.88 -17.04 -0.54
CA PRO A 79 -30.09 -17.98 0.22
C PRO A 79 -29.77 -19.18 -0.67
N ARG A 80 -28.48 -19.43 -0.91
CA ARG A 80 -28.02 -20.68 -1.53
C ARG A 80 -28.32 -21.83 -0.56
N CYS A 81 -28.84 -22.91 -1.14
CA CYS A 81 -29.21 -24.17 -0.51
C CYS A 81 -28.15 -24.72 0.45
#